data_AF-A0A661JYV1-F1
#
_entry.id   AF-A0A661JYV1-F1
#
_cell.length_a   1.000
_cell.length_b   1.000
_cell.length_c   1.000
_cell.angle_alpha   90.00
_cell.angle_beta   90.00
_cell.angle_gamma   90.00
#
_symmetry.space_group_name_H-M   'P 1'
#
loop_
_entity.id
_entity.type
_entity.pdbx_description
1 polymer ?
#
loop_
_entity_poly.entity_id
_entity_poly.type
_entity_poly.pdbx_seq_one_letter_code
_entity_poly.pdbx_strand_id
1 'polypeptide(L)'
;MMNFENLVQTKNWKEEKHMPVIDMPEKVKKGEAVEITVAVGKEIPHPNTLEHHIKWIEAYFIPEGAKNPVMLGRYEFSAHGEFDIFTEPKVSIHFKTEKSGTVLALSLCNIHGLWANSKNVKVE
;
A
#
# COMPACT_ATOMS: atom_id res chain seq x y z
N MET A 1 -24.81 -12.64 -3.09
CA MET A 1 -23.46 -13.24 -3.22
C MET A 1 -22.48 -12.28 -2.59
N MET A 2 -21.55 -12.75 -1.76
CA MET A 2 -20.49 -11.91 -1.21
C MET A 2 -19.39 -11.74 -2.27
N ASN A 3 -18.92 -10.50 -2.46
CA ASN A 3 -17.82 -10.17 -3.38
C ASN A 3 -16.66 -9.53 -2.57
N PHE A 4 -15.47 -9.47 -3.15
CA PHE A 4 -14.30 -8.88 -2.48
C PHE A 4 -14.48 -7.39 -2.18
N GLU A 5 -15.19 -6.65 -3.04
CA GLU A 5 -15.44 -5.22 -2.86
C GLU A 5 -16.13 -4.92 -1.52
N ASN A 6 -17.07 -5.79 -1.10
CA ASN A 6 -17.74 -5.66 0.20
C ASN A 6 -16.82 -5.93 1.41
N LEU A 7 -15.63 -6.49 1.20
CA LEU A 7 -14.69 -6.89 2.26
C LEU A 7 -13.46 -5.98 2.35
N VAL A 8 -13.23 -5.12 1.35
CA VAL A 8 -12.11 -4.18 1.31
C VAL A 8 -12.53 -2.87 1.95
N GLN A 9 -11.84 -2.47 3.02
CA GLN A 9 -12.17 -1.28 3.79
C GLN A 9 -11.37 -0.05 3.33
N THR A 10 -12.01 1.11 3.37
CA THR A 10 -11.38 2.43 3.11
C THR A 10 -11.88 3.43 4.16
N LYS A 11 -10.97 4.13 4.83
CA LYS A 11 -11.29 5.15 5.85
C LYS A 11 -10.27 6.30 5.82
N ASN A 12 -10.53 7.34 6.61
CA ASN A 12 -9.54 8.39 6.89
C ASN A 12 -8.35 7.82 7.67
N TRP A 13 -7.16 7.80 7.07
CA TRP A 13 -5.95 7.25 7.68
C TRP A 13 -5.49 7.99 8.94
N LYS A 14 -5.93 9.25 9.14
CA LYS A 14 -5.66 10.00 10.38
C LYS A 14 -6.43 9.45 11.59
N GLU A 15 -7.48 8.69 11.35
CA GLU A 15 -8.36 8.11 12.38
C GLU A 15 -8.30 6.57 12.39
N GLU A 16 -7.66 5.96 11.38
CA GLU A 16 -7.62 4.52 11.16
C GLU A 16 -6.20 4.03 10.84
N LYS A 17 -5.66 3.21 11.75
CA LYS A 17 -4.29 2.68 11.69
C LYS A 17 -4.03 1.65 10.59
N HIS A 18 -5.08 1.03 10.06
CA HIS A 18 -4.94 -0.05 9.07
C HIS A 18 -4.77 0.44 7.62
N MET A 19 -5.01 1.73 7.38
CA MET A 19 -4.94 2.30 6.04
C MET A 19 -3.51 2.24 5.48
N PRO A 20 -3.28 1.66 4.29
CA PRO A 20 -1.99 1.71 3.63
C PRO A 20 -1.76 3.11 3.05
N VAL A 21 -0.97 3.95 3.71
CA VAL A 21 -0.72 5.33 3.28
C VAL A 21 0.35 5.36 2.20
N ILE A 22 0.07 6.04 1.08
CA ILE A 22 0.98 6.19 -0.07
C ILE A 22 1.65 7.57 -0.03
N ASP A 23 2.94 7.58 0.29
CA ASP A 23 3.82 8.73 0.19
C ASP A 23 4.53 8.73 -1.15
N MET A 24 4.26 9.76 -1.94
CA MET A 24 4.89 10.00 -3.24
C MET A 24 4.67 11.45 -3.67
N PRO A 25 5.53 11.98 -4.55
CA PRO A 25 5.31 13.28 -5.18
C PRO A 25 4.04 13.24 -6.06
N GLU A 26 3.33 14.37 -6.13
CA GLU A 26 2.15 14.50 -7.01
C GLU A 26 2.52 14.57 -8.49
N LYS A 27 3.76 14.98 -8.78
CA LYS A 27 4.29 15.15 -10.12
C LYS A 27 5.66 14.51 -10.24
N VAL A 28 5.88 13.79 -11.32
CA VAL A 28 7.15 13.14 -11.65
C VAL A 28 7.51 13.42 -13.10
N LYS A 29 8.80 13.43 -13.40
CA LYS A 29 9.27 13.64 -14.77
C LYS A 29 9.16 12.36 -15.59
N LYS A 30 8.78 12.52 -16.84
CA LYS A 30 8.75 11.43 -17.82
C LYS A 30 10.10 10.71 -17.91
N GLY A 31 10.09 9.39 -17.79
CA GLY A 31 11.28 8.53 -17.87
C GLY A 31 12.14 8.47 -16.59
N GLU A 32 11.87 9.30 -15.58
CA GLU A 32 12.52 9.21 -14.27
C GLU A 32 11.87 8.12 -13.40
N ALA A 33 12.62 7.65 -12.40
CA ALA A 33 12.08 6.70 -11.43
C ALA A 33 11.08 7.40 -10.51
N VAL A 34 9.88 6.82 -10.41
CA VAL A 34 8.88 7.16 -9.41
C VAL A 34 9.20 6.37 -8.15
N GLU A 35 9.56 7.08 -7.09
CA GLU A 35 9.71 6.52 -5.76
C GLU A 35 8.42 6.70 -4.98
N ILE A 36 7.89 5.58 -4.48
CA ILE A 36 6.74 5.58 -3.58
C ILE A 36 7.09 4.83 -2.31
N THR A 37 6.57 5.29 -1.19
CA THR A 37 6.59 4.56 0.08
C THR A 37 5.17 4.24 0.49
N VAL A 38 4.90 2.98 0.81
CA VAL A 38 3.61 2.55 1.35
C VAL A 38 3.83 2.05 2.77
N ALA A 39 3.04 2.56 3.71
CA ALA A 39 3.14 2.19 5.13
C ALA A 39 1.76 2.05 5.78
N VAL A 40 1.59 1.04 6.64
CA VAL A 40 0.43 0.92 7.53
C VAL A 40 0.82 1.40 8.93
N GLY A 41 -0.11 2.03 9.65
CA GLY A 41 0.16 2.58 10.99
C GLY A 41 0.93 3.89 11.01
N LYS A 42 0.86 4.69 9.93
CA LYS A 42 1.67 5.91 9.76
C LYS A 42 1.42 6.99 10.83
N GLU A 43 0.16 7.32 11.09
CA GLU A 43 -0.22 8.33 12.10
C GLU A 43 -0.48 7.68 13.45
N ILE A 44 -1.32 6.64 13.43
CA ILE A 44 -1.66 5.83 14.60
C ILE A 44 -0.94 4.49 14.45
N PRO A 45 -0.02 4.12 15.34
CA PRO A 45 0.72 2.87 15.24
C PRO A 45 -0.20 1.63 15.20
N HIS A 46 0.10 0.70 14.29
CA HIS A 46 -0.51 -0.62 14.26
C HIS A 46 0.34 -1.60 15.09
N PRO A 47 -0.26 -2.52 15.86
CA PRO A 47 0.50 -3.56 16.57
C PRO A 47 1.33 -4.45 15.63
N ASN A 48 2.46 -4.95 16.15
CA ASN A 48 3.30 -5.93 15.47
C ASN A 48 3.68 -7.02 16.47
N THR A 49 2.75 -7.93 16.75
CA THR A 49 2.95 -9.08 17.63
C THR A 49 2.64 -10.37 16.89
N LEU A 50 3.01 -11.54 17.45
CA LEU A 50 2.68 -12.84 16.85
C LEU A 50 1.17 -13.01 16.58
N GLU A 51 0.33 -12.45 17.46
CA GLU A 51 -1.13 -12.56 17.42
C GLU A 51 -1.77 -11.52 16.50
N HIS A 52 -1.14 -10.36 16.31
CA HIS A 52 -1.74 -9.24 15.59
C HIS A 52 -0.69 -8.41 14.85
N HIS A 53 -0.71 -8.51 13.53
CA HIS A 53 0.26 -7.86 12.64
C HIS A 53 -0.28 -7.71 11.22
N ILE A 54 0.36 -6.82 10.46
CA ILE A 54 0.14 -6.69 9.02
C ILE A 54 0.94 -7.77 8.30
N LYS A 55 0.26 -8.57 7.49
CA LYS A 55 0.87 -9.67 6.73
C LYS A 55 1.63 -9.16 5.51
N TRP A 56 1.02 -8.24 4.77
CA TRP A 56 1.59 -7.76 3.51
C TRP A 56 0.97 -6.45 3.05
N ILE A 57 1.68 -5.81 2.11
CA ILE A 57 1.20 -4.72 1.25
C ILE A 57 1.36 -5.16 -0.21
N GLU A 58 0.36 -4.89 -1.03
CA GLU A 58 0.43 -4.94 -2.49
C GLU A 58 0.30 -3.53 -3.05
N ALA A 59 1.05 -3.25 -4.11
CA ALA A 59 0.95 -2.01 -4.84
C ALA A 59 0.67 -2.28 -6.31
N TYR A 60 -0.19 -1.46 -6.89
CA TYR A 60 -0.56 -1.49 -8.30
C TYR A 60 -0.47 -0.10 -8.91
N PHE A 61 -0.29 -0.04 -10.21
CA PHE A 61 -0.39 1.18 -10.99
C PHE A 61 -1.41 1.01 -12.11
N ILE A 62 -2.32 1.98 -12.25
CA ILE A 62 -3.27 2.07 -13.34
C ILE A 62 -2.87 3.28 -14.20
N PRO A 63 -2.24 3.06 -15.38
CA PRO A 63 -1.98 4.14 -16.31
C PRO A 63 -3.28 4.79 -16.77
N GLU A 64 -3.27 6.10 -16.98
CA GLU A 64 -4.42 6.82 -17.53
C GLU A 64 -4.86 6.22 -18.88
N GLY A 65 -6.16 5.98 -19.01
CA GLY A 65 -6.76 5.32 -20.18
C GLY A 65 -6.63 3.79 -20.21
N ALA A 66 -5.95 3.16 -19.25
CA ALA A 66 -5.92 1.71 -19.14
C ALA A 66 -7.17 1.15 -18.42
N LYS A 67 -7.65 -0.01 -18.86
CA LYS A 67 -8.79 -0.71 -18.23
C LYS A 67 -8.36 -1.50 -16.98
N ASN A 68 -7.13 -2.02 -16.97
CA ASN A 68 -6.63 -2.95 -15.98
C ASN A 68 -5.39 -2.39 -15.27
N PRO A 69 -5.17 -2.74 -13.97
CA PRO A 69 -3.95 -2.40 -13.25
C PRO A 69 -2.76 -3.25 -13.68
N VAL A 70 -1.56 -2.73 -13.42
CA VAL A 70 -0.29 -3.46 -13.42
C VAL A 70 0.17 -3.60 -11.98
N MET A 71 0.49 -4.83 -11.55
CA MET A 71 1.04 -5.07 -10.21
C MET A 71 2.49 -4.60 -10.15
N LEU A 72 2.79 -3.67 -9.24
CA LEU A 72 4.15 -3.22 -8.97
C LEU A 72 4.89 -4.21 -8.08
N GLY A 73 4.17 -4.84 -7.15
CA GLY A 73 4.71 -5.89 -6.30
C GLY A 73 3.81 -6.24 -5.12
N ARG A 74 4.21 -7.31 -4.45
CA ARG A 74 3.68 -7.78 -3.17
C ARG A 74 4.84 -7.88 -2.20
N TYR A 75 4.65 -7.33 -1.02
CA TYR A 75 5.69 -7.19 -0.01
C TYR A 75 5.17 -7.79 1.29
N GLU A 76 5.78 -8.90 1.68
CA GLU A 76 5.39 -9.63 2.88
C GLU A 76 6.30 -9.21 4.05
N PHE A 77 5.70 -9.08 5.22
CA PHE A 77 6.39 -8.77 6.47
C PHE A 77 6.33 -10.05 7.31
N SER A 78 7.47 -10.66 7.60
CA SER A 78 7.51 -12.05 8.09
C SER A 78 7.90 -12.22 9.55
N ALA A 79 8.61 -11.26 10.14
CA ALA A 79 9.00 -11.32 11.55
C ALA A 79 8.08 -10.44 12.40
N HIS A 80 7.50 -11.01 13.46
CA HIS A 80 6.50 -10.37 14.33
C HIS A 80 6.76 -10.63 15.81
N GLY A 81 8.03 -10.86 16.18
CA GLY A 81 8.48 -11.11 17.55
C GLY A 81 9.26 -12.40 17.73
N GLU A 82 9.49 -13.18 16.67
CA GLU A 82 10.42 -14.31 16.72
C GLU A 82 11.80 -13.82 17.14
N PHE A 83 12.26 -14.25 18.33
CA PHE A 83 13.53 -13.83 18.91
C PHE A 83 13.69 -12.30 19.01
N ASP A 84 12.60 -11.59 19.32
CA ASP A 84 12.56 -10.11 19.41
C ASP A 84 12.88 -9.40 18.08
N ILE A 85 12.70 -10.07 16.94
CA ILE A 85 12.88 -9.51 15.60
C ILE A 85 11.52 -9.15 15.02
N PHE A 86 11.43 -7.94 14.45
CA PHE A 86 10.20 -7.39 13.89
C PHE A 86 10.46 -6.82 12.49
N THR A 87 9.54 -7.09 11.57
CA THR A 87 9.49 -6.46 10.25
C THR A 87 8.37 -5.44 10.26
N GLU A 88 8.70 -4.17 10.11
CA GLU A 88 7.70 -3.09 10.08
C GLU A 88 6.94 -3.09 8.74
N PRO A 89 5.62 -2.79 8.75
CA PRO A 89 4.79 -2.83 7.55
C PRO A 89 4.96 -1.57 6.68
N LYS A 90 6.19 -1.36 6.21
CA LYS A 90 6.62 -0.22 5.40
C LYS A 90 7.51 -0.72 4.27
N VAL A 91 7.23 -0.27 3.05
CA VAL A 91 8.01 -0.63 1.87
C VAL A 91 8.21 0.56 0.94
N SER A 92 9.40 0.66 0.37
CA SER A 92 9.74 1.64 -0.68
C SER A 92 9.85 0.92 -2.02
N ILE A 93 9.20 1.48 -3.03
CA ILE A 93 9.04 0.89 -4.36
C ILE A 93 9.50 1.91 -5.38
N HIS A 94 10.32 1.46 -6.31
CA HIS A 94 10.83 2.27 -7.41
C HIS A 94 10.34 1.68 -8.72
N PHE A 95 9.61 2.45 -9.50
CA PHE A 95 9.13 2.04 -10.81
C PHE A 95 9.23 3.18 -11.82
N LYS A 96 9.01 2.90 -13.11
CA LYS A 96 9.03 3.90 -14.17
C LYS A 96 7.73 3.87 -14.95
N THR A 97 7.27 5.03 -15.38
CA THR A 97 6.10 5.16 -16.25
C THR A 97 6.23 6.39 -17.14
N GLU A 98 5.70 6.28 -18.36
CA GLU A 98 5.61 7.38 -19.33
C GLU A 98 4.24 8.08 -19.27
N LYS A 99 3.32 7.58 -18.43
CA LYS A 99 1.94 8.05 -18.31
C LYS A 99 1.61 8.39 -16.88
N SER A 100 0.83 9.47 -16.71
CA SER A 100 0.06 9.72 -15.49
C SER A 100 -0.82 8.52 -15.14
N GLY A 101 -1.23 8.43 -13.89
CA GLY A 101 -2.11 7.35 -13.46
C GLY A 101 -2.38 7.36 -11.97
N THR A 102 -2.86 6.22 -11.48
CA THR A 102 -3.22 6.03 -10.08
C THR A 102 -2.40 4.89 -9.50
N VAL A 103 -1.74 5.15 -8.37
CA VAL A 103 -1.19 4.10 -7.52
C VAL A 103 -2.30 3.61 -6.60
N LEU A 104 -2.50 2.29 -6.55
CA LEU A 104 -3.37 1.63 -5.58
C LEU A 104 -2.51 0.84 -4.61
N ALA A 105 -2.86 0.90 -3.33
CA ALA A 105 -2.28 0.06 -2.29
C ALA A 105 -3.37 -0.79 -1.63
N LEU A 106 -3.06 -2.05 -1.37
CA LEU A 106 -3.90 -2.98 -0.63
C LEU A 106 -3.05 -3.58 0.50
N SER A 107 -3.60 -3.70 1.70
CA SER A 107 -2.95 -4.38 2.82
C SER A 107 -3.87 -5.40 3.47
N LEU A 108 -3.28 -6.37 4.15
CA LEU A 108 -4.00 -7.34 4.96
C LEU A 108 -3.46 -7.34 6.39
N CYS A 109 -4.33 -7.02 7.35
CA CYS A 109 -4.11 -7.36 8.75
C CYS A 109 -4.57 -8.80 8.98
N ASN A 110 -3.80 -9.59 9.73
CA ASN A 110 -4.09 -11.01 9.96
C ASN A 110 -5.46 -11.26 10.59
N ILE A 111 -5.99 -10.31 11.38
CA ILE A 111 -7.30 -10.41 12.04
C ILE A 111 -8.29 -9.30 11.66
N HIS A 112 -7.84 -8.20 11.05
CA HIS A 112 -8.70 -7.08 10.65
C HIS A 112 -8.93 -6.96 9.14
N GLY A 113 -8.53 -7.97 8.37
CA GLY A 113 -8.90 -8.10 6.95
C GLY A 113 -8.22 -7.07 6.03
N LEU A 114 -8.89 -6.77 4.92
CA LEU A 114 -8.33 -6.03 3.79
C LEU A 114 -8.60 -4.53 3.87
N TRP A 115 -7.60 -3.73 3.52
CA TRP A 115 -7.65 -2.27 3.53
C TRP A 115 -7.02 -1.70 2.27
N ALA A 116 -7.66 -0.72 1.64
CA ALA A 116 -7.19 -0.14 0.39
C ALA A 116 -7.04 1.37 0.47
N ASN A 117 -6.11 1.90 -0.33
CA ASN A 117 -5.93 3.32 -0.53
C ASN A 117 -5.49 3.58 -1.98
N SER A 118 -5.68 4.80 -2.45
CA SER A 118 -5.25 5.22 -3.79
C SER A 118 -4.71 6.64 -3.77
N LYS A 119 -3.78 6.92 -4.70
CA LYS A 119 -3.25 8.26 -4.90
C LYS A 119 -2.84 8.46 -6.35
N ASN A 120 -3.18 9.61 -6.91
CA ASN A 120 -2.85 9.95 -8.30
C ASN A 120 -1.43 10.51 -8.40
N VAL A 121 -0.79 10.25 -9.55
CA VAL A 121 0.50 10.84 -9.93
C VAL A 121 0.40 11.37 -11.35
N LYS A 122 0.87 12.60 -11.55
CA LYS A 122 0.98 13.21 -12.86
C LYS A 122 2.40 13.02 -13.40
N VAL A 123 2.52 12.54 -14.63
CA VAL A 123 3.79 12.52 -15.35
C VAL A 123 3.84 13.75 -16.26
N GLU A 124 4.92 14.52 -16.18
CA GLU A 124 5.19 15.70 -17.02
C GLU A 124 6.55 15.67 -17.70
#